data_AF-A0A1Y3TUA0-F1
#
_entry.id   AF-A0A1Y3TUA0-F1
#
_cell.length_a   1.000
_cell.length_b   1.000
_cell.length_c   1.000
_cell.angle_alpha   90.00
_cell.angle_beta   90.00
_cell.angle_gamma   90.00
#
_symmetry.space_group_name_H-M   'P 1'
#
loop_
_entity.id
_entity.type
_entity.pdbx_description
1 polymer ?
#
loop_
_entity_poly.entity_id
_entity_poly.type
_entity_poly.pdbx_seq_one_letter_code
_entity_poly.pdbx_strand_id
1 'polypeptide(L)' 'MKKYQFLAERYYKFFKYLRRIGLISVIVFLVVTAFNRGNQTLSLISYFAILVTLACLLECVILYILYLIFKNK' A
#
# COMPACT_ATOMS: atom_id res chain seq x y z
N MET A 1 -22.92 7.80 20.09
CA MET A 1 -22.12 6.88 19.23
C MET A 1 -21.42 7.62 18.08
N LYS A 2 -20.60 8.65 18.34
CA LYS A 2 -19.82 9.37 17.30
C LYS A 2 -18.32 9.40 17.56
N LYS A 3 -17.87 8.82 18.68
CA LYS A 3 -16.50 9.00 19.20
C LYS A 3 -15.45 8.36 18.27
N TYR A 4 -15.79 7.25 17.61
CA TYR A 4 -14.87 6.50 16.75
C TYR A 4 -15.10 6.68 15.25
N GLN A 5 -16.21 7.32 14.84
CA GLN A 5 -16.52 7.55 13.42
C GLN A 5 -15.43 8.38 12.71
N PHE A 6 -14.95 9.44 13.35
CA PHE A 6 -13.86 10.27 12.80
C PHE A 6 -12.58 9.45 12.58
N LEU A 7 -12.26 8.54 13.51
CA LEU A 7 -11.07 7.70 13.43
C LEU A 7 -11.22 6.64 12.33
N ALA A 8 -12.39 6.01 12.24
CA ALA A 8 -12.71 5.06 11.18
C ALA A 8 -12.60 5.69 9.78
N GLU A 9 -13.19 6.87 9.57
CA GLU A 9 -13.09 7.60 8.30
C GLU A 9 -11.64 7.93 7.93
N ARG A 10 -10.83 8.32 8.93
CA ARG A 10 -9.42 8.61 8.72
C ARG A 10 -8.64 7.37 8.30
N TYR A 11 -8.84 6.22 8.95
CA TYR A 11 -8.20 4.96 8.55
C TYR A 11 -8.61 4.53 7.14
N TYR A 12 -9.90 4.69 6.79
CA TYR A 12 -10.37 4.38 5.45
C TYR A 12 -9.79 5.32 4.38
N LYS A 13 -9.59 6.60 4.71
CA LYS A 13 -8.93 7.56 3.83
C LYS A 13 -7.46 7.19 3.61
N PHE A 14 -6.72 6.83 4.67
CA PHE A 14 -5.36 6.32 4.55
C PHE A 14 -5.28 5.04 3.73
N PHE A 15 -6.19 4.08 3.96
CA PHE A 15 -6.29 2.86 3.16
C PHE A 15 -6.42 3.16 1.66
N LYS A 16 -7.25 4.14 1.27
CA LYS A 16 -7.40 4.54 -0.14
C LYS A 16 -6.10 5.09 -0.73
N TYR A 17 -5.34 5.88 0.03
CA TYR A 17 -4.06 6.41 -0.42
C TYR A 17 -3.02 5.30 -0.58
N LEU A 18 -2.86 4.45 0.45
CA LEU A 18 -1.92 3.33 0.40
C LEU A 18 -2.25 2.36 -0.75
N ARG A 19 -3.53 2.10 -1.01
CA ARG A 19 -3.94 1.26 -2.15
C ARG A 19 -3.48 1.87 -3.48
N ARG A 20 -3.60 3.19 -3.67
CA ARG A 20 -3.12 3.85 -4.90
C ARG A 20 -1.60 3.77 -5.02
N ILE A 21 -0.88 4.05 -3.94
CA ILE A 21 0.59 3.98 -3.91
C ILE A 21 1.06 2.56 -4.19
N GLY A 22 0.45 1.57 -3.55
CA GLY A 22 0.74 0.15 -3.78
C GLY A 22 0.51 -0.27 -5.23
N LEU A 23 -0.61 0.13 -5.84
CA LEU A 23 -0.88 -0.16 -7.26
C LEU A 23 0.18 0.46 -8.18
N ILE A 24 0.56 1.72 -7.94
CA ILE A 24 1.61 2.39 -8.72
C ILE A 24 2.94 1.66 -8.54
N SER A 25 3.27 1.27 -7.31
CA SER A 25 4.50 0.53 -6.98
C SER A 25 4.58 -0.82 -7.69
N VAL A 26 3.45 -1.55 -7.78
CA VAL A 26 3.36 -2.80 -8.55
C VAL A 26 3.62 -2.56 -10.03
N ILE A 27 3.02 -1.53 -10.63
CA ILE A 27 3.23 -1.21 -12.05
C ILE A 27 4.70 -0.86 -12.30
N VAL A 28 5.30 -0.02 -11.46
CA VAL A 28 6.73 0.32 -11.55
C VAL A 28 7.60 -0.92 -11.42
N PHE A 29 7.31 -1.78 -10.44
CA PHE A 29 8.03 -3.04 -10.27
C PHE A 29 7.99 -3.92 -11.52
N LEU A 30 6.80 -4.13 -12.09
CA LEU A 30 6.63 -4.97 -13.28
C LEU A 30 7.36 -4.39 -14.49
N VAL A 31 7.22 -3.09 -14.74
CA VAL A 31 7.87 -2.40 -15.85
C VAL A 31 9.39 -2.47 -15.71
N VAL A 32 9.93 -2.04 -14.57
CA VAL A 32 11.39 -2.01 -14.35
C VAL A 32 11.98 -3.42 -14.43
N THR A 33 11.29 -4.42 -13.87
CA THR A 33 11.74 -5.82 -13.92
C THR A 33 11.70 -6.37 -15.34
N ALA A 34 10.67 -6.07 -16.14
CA ALA A 34 10.58 -6.52 -17.53
C ALA A 34 11.67 -5.94 -18.44
N PHE A 35 12.08 -4.69 -18.19
CA PHE A 35 13.15 -4.03 -18.95
C PHE A 35 14.56 -4.28 -18.39
N ASN A 36 14.68 -4.94 -17.23
CA ASN A 36 15.97 -5.20 -16.63
C ASN A 36 16.72 -6.33 -17.38
N ARG A 37 17.68 -5.94 -18.21
CA ARG A 37 18.59 -6.84 -18.96
C ARG A 37 19.93 -7.06 -18.23
N GLY A 38 19.89 -7.19 -16.90
CA GLY A 38 21.10 -7.36 -16.07
C GLY A 38 21.73 -6.05 -15.59
N ASN A 39 20.95 -4.96 -15.56
CA ASN A 39 21.42 -3.68 -15.02
C ASN A 39 21.21 -3.63 -13.50
N GLN A 40 22.29 -3.46 -12.76
CA GLN A 40 22.28 -3.44 -11.29
C GLN A 40 21.42 -2.31 -10.70
N THR A 41 21.37 -1.14 -11.34
CA THR A 41 20.54 -0.01 -10.91
C THR A 41 19.05 -0.36 -11.04
N LEU A 42 18.64 -0.96 -12.16
CA LEU A 42 17.24 -1.39 -12.34
C LEU A 42 16.88 -2.51 -11.37
N SER A 43 17.80 -3.44 -11.08
CA SER A 43 17.59 -4.48 -10.05
C SER A 43 17.31 -3.86 -8.68
N LEU A 44 18.05 -2.82 -8.30
CA LEU A 44 17.85 -2.13 -7.03
C LEU A 44 16.50 -1.41 -6.97
N ILE A 45 16.11 -0.74 -8.06
CA ILE A 45 14.81 -0.07 -8.17
C ILE A 45 13.67 -1.09 -8.06
N SER A 46 13.75 -2.22 -8.78
CA SER A 46 12.78 -3.30 -8.65
C SER A 46 12.70 -3.85 -7.23
N TYR A 47 13.84 -4.02 -6.55
CA TYR A 47 13.87 -4.48 -5.16
C TYR A 47 13.14 -3.53 -4.20
N PHE A 48 13.38 -2.22 -4.30
CA PHE A 48 12.64 -1.25 -3.49
C PHE A 48 11.14 -1.20 -3.86
N ALA A 49 10.81 -1.29 -5.14
CA ALA A 49 9.42 -1.28 -5.60
C ALA A 49 8.62 -2.48 -5.08
N ILE A 50 9.22 -3.67 -4.97
CA ILE A 50 8.55 -4.85 -4.38
C ILE A 50 8.42 -4.72 -2.86
N LEU A 51 9.44 -4.18 -2.16
CA LEU A 51 9.34 -3.93 -0.72
C LEU A 51 8.22 -2.95 -0.38
N VAL A 52 8.12 -1.85 -1.13
CA VAL A 52 7.03 -0.85 -0.97
C VAL A 52 5.67 -1.50 -1.25
N THR A 53 5.58 -2.35 -2.26
CA THR A 53 4.35 -3.10 -2.58
C THR A 53 3.91 -3.97 -1.40
N LEU A 54 4.83 -4.75 -0.83
CA LEU A 54 4.54 -5.65 0.28
C LEU A 54 4.15 -4.90 1.55
N ALA A 55 4.85 -3.80 1.87
CA ALA A 55 4.50 -2.92 2.98
C ALA A 55 3.09 -2.35 2.80
N CYS A 56 2.78 -1.80 1.63
CA CYS A 56 1.46 -1.27 1.32
C CYS A 56 0.35 -2.32 1.45
N LEU A 57 0.59 -3.57 1.03
CA LEU A 57 -0.38 -4.65 1.17
C LEU A 57 -0.68 -4.96 2.64
N LEU A 58 0.36 -5.11 3.47
CA LEU A 58 0.21 -5.36 4.91
C LEU A 58 -0.55 -4.21 5.60
N GLU A 59 -0.13 -2.97 5.34
CA GLU A 59 -0.77 -1.80 5.94
C GLU A 59 -2.22 -1.61 5.44
N CYS A 60 -2.53 -1.95 4.19
CA CYS A 60 -3.89 -1.93 3.68
C CYS A 60 -4.81 -2.88 4.46
N VAL A 61 -4.33 -4.11 4.74
CA VAL A 61 -5.09 -5.09 5.53
C VAL A 61 -5.34 -4.56 6.94
N ILE A 62 -4.30 -4.06 7.61
CA ILE A 62 -4.39 -3.53 8.98
C ILE A 62 -5.36 -2.34 9.03
N LEU A 63 -5.21 -1.36 8.13
CA LEU A 63 -6.07 -0.17 8.11
C LEU A 63 -7.53 -0.52 7.83
N TYR A 64 -7.80 -1.50 6.98
CA TYR A 64 -9.16 -1.95 6.71
C TYR A 64 -9.78 -2.67 7.92
N ILE A 65 -9.02 -3.52 8.61
CA ILE A 65 -9.46 -4.18 9.85
C ILE A 65 -9.78 -3.14 10.92
N LEU A 66 -8.89 -2.15 11.12
CA LEU A 66 -9.12 -1.07 12.08
C LEU A 66 -10.38 -0.26 11.72
N TYR A 67 -10.55 0.09 10.45
CA TYR A 67 -11.78 0.74 9.97
C TYR A 67 -13.03 -0.04 10.35
N LEU A 68 -13.07 -1.36 10.13
CA LEU A 68 -14.21 -2.21 10.49
C LEU A 68 -14.47 -2.22 12.00
N ILE A 69 -13.43 -2.36 12.82
CA ILE A 69 -13.56 -2.37 14.29
C ILE A 69 -14.12 -1.05 14.80
N PHE A 70 -13.58 0.08 14.34
CA PHE A 70 -13.99 1.41 14.81
C PHE A 70 -15.31 1.89 14.21
N LYS A 71 -15.75 1.34 13.08
CA LYS A 71 -17.07 1.60 12.52
C LYS A 71 -18.19 0.93 13.34
N ASN A 72 -17.91 -0.24 13.90
CA ASN A 72 -18.87 -1.04 14.66
C ASN A 72 -18.88 -0.73 16.18
N LYS A 73 -18.06 0.22 16.66
CA LYS A 73 -17.99 0.69 18.06
C LYS A 73 -18.49 2.13 18.19
#